data_AF-A0A4D8RPS6-F1
#
_entry.id   AF-A0A4D8RPS6-F1
#
_cell.length_a   1.000
_cell.length_b   1.000
_cell.length_c   1.000
_cell.angle_alpha   90.00
_cell.angle_beta   90.00
_cell.angle_gamma   90.00
#
_symmetry.space_group_name_H-M   'P 1'
#
loop_
_entity.id
_entity.type
_entity.pdbx_description
1 polymer ?
#
loop_
_entity_poly.entity_id
_entity_poly.type
_entity_poly.pdbx_seq_one_letter_code
_entity_poly.pdbx_strand_id
1 'polypeptide(L)'
;MSENYEALTPYIDVTNEFSHILVRKVSTKNGVRLEIFSPATGTRVFLDPLQLEYLTMVDIKTFEKIIDLISGGPPEEDKNVN
;
A
#
# COMPACT_ATOMS: atom_id res chain seq x y z
N MET A 1 17.66 -12.02 -9.72
CA MET A 1 17.78 -12.61 -8.36
C MET A 1 16.56 -12.16 -7.58
N SER A 2 15.64 -13.06 -7.24
CA SER A 2 14.54 -12.75 -6.34
C SER A 2 15.10 -12.41 -4.96
N GLU A 3 14.73 -11.26 -4.43
CA GLU A 3 15.03 -10.92 -3.03
C GLU A 3 14.20 -11.86 -2.14
N ASN A 4 14.87 -12.59 -1.23
CA ASN A 4 14.17 -13.45 -0.27
C ASN A 4 13.70 -12.57 0.88
N TYR A 5 12.38 -12.50 1.07
CA TYR A 5 11.73 -11.81 2.18
C TYR A 5 11.41 -12.83 3.27
N GLU A 6 12.06 -12.71 4.43
CA GLU A 6 11.83 -13.60 5.57
C GLU A 6 10.87 -12.95 6.57
N ALA A 7 9.85 -13.67 7.02
CA ALA A 7 8.87 -13.13 7.97
C ALA A 7 9.50 -12.91 9.35
N LEU A 8 9.44 -11.68 9.86
CA LEU A 8 9.89 -11.33 11.21
C LEU A 8 8.75 -11.30 12.23
N THR A 9 7.52 -11.09 11.75
CA THR A 9 6.32 -11.12 12.59
C THR A 9 5.22 -11.95 11.92
N PRO A 10 4.26 -12.46 12.71
CA PRO A 10 2.99 -12.93 12.17
C PRO A 10 2.28 -11.81 11.39
N TYR A 11 1.31 -12.20 10.57
CA TYR A 11 0.40 -11.23 9.95
C TYR A 11 -0.51 -10.61 10.99
N ILE A 12 -0.70 -9.30 10.86
CA ILE A 12 -1.81 -8.56 11.44
C ILE A 12 -2.86 -8.45 10.33
N ASP A 13 -4.10 -8.80 10.68
CA ASP A 13 -5.25 -8.70 9.78
C ASP A 13 -5.90 -7.32 9.92
N VAL A 14 -6.04 -6.62 8.80
CA VAL A 14 -6.71 -5.33 8.70
C VAL A 14 -7.85 -5.48 7.70
N THR A 15 -9.07 -5.61 8.21
CA THR A 15 -10.26 -5.89 7.41
C THR A 15 -11.38 -4.88 7.70
N ASN A 16 -12.11 -4.52 6.66
CA ASN A 16 -13.39 -3.80 6.73
C ASN A 16 -14.40 -4.41 5.73
N GLU A 17 -15.53 -3.77 5.53
CA GLU A 17 -16.60 -4.23 4.63
C GLU A 17 -16.22 -4.19 3.13
N PHE A 18 -15.10 -3.54 2.77
CA PHE A 18 -14.65 -3.38 1.39
C PHE A 18 -13.30 -4.05 1.10
N SER A 19 -12.52 -4.42 2.12
CA SER A 19 -11.13 -4.82 1.96
C SER A 19 -10.65 -5.78 3.05
N HIS A 20 -9.75 -6.68 2.66
CA HIS A 20 -9.01 -7.58 3.54
C HIS A 20 -7.52 -7.44 3.23
N ILE A 21 -6.74 -6.93 4.17
CA ILE A 21 -5.31 -6.66 4.02
C ILE A 21 -4.53 -7.34 5.14
N LEU A 22 -3.44 -8.00 4.78
CA LEU A 22 -2.50 -8.62 5.71
C LEU A 22 -1.21 -7.81 5.75
N VAL A 23 -0.76 -7.43 6.95
CA VAL A 23 0.49 -6.68 7.14
C VAL A 23 1.45 -7.39 8.08
N ARG A 24 2.75 -7.37 7.79
CA ARG A 24 3.78 -7.89 8.70
C ARG A 24 5.15 -7.27 8.43
N LYS A 25 6.07 -7.38 9.39
CA LYS A 25 7.47 -7.07 9.15
C LYS A 25 8.16 -8.25 8.48
N VAL A 26 9.00 -7.95 7.50
CA VAL A 26 9.86 -8.91 6.82
C VAL A 26 11.31 -8.40 6.81
N SER A 27 12.25 -9.33 6.84
CA SER A 27 13.68 -9.06 6.66
C SER A 27 14.05 -9.19 5.20
N THR A 28 14.91 -8.28 4.73
CA THR A 28 15.54 -8.34 3.40
C THR A 28 17.04 -8.09 3.54
N LYS A 29 17.79 -8.21 2.45
CA LYS A 29 19.22 -7.87 2.44
C LYS A 29 19.49 -6.39 2.76
N ASN A 30 18.49 -5.54 2.57
CA ASN A 30 18.55 -4.09 2.71
C ASN A 30 17.86 -3.59 4.00
N GLY A 31 17.67 -4.49 4.98
CA GLY A 31 17.04 -4.21 6.26
C GLY A 31 15.57 -4.66 6.32
N VAL A 32 14.85 -4.14 7.31
CA VAL A 32 13.45 -4.51 7.55
C VAL A 32 12.52 -3.74 6.59
N ARG A 33 11.45 -4.41 6.15
CA ARG A 33 10.35 -3.82 5.39
C ARG A 33 9.01 -4.15 6.04
N LEU A 34 8.00 -3.32 5.82
CA LEU A 34 6.60 -3.64 6.04
C LEU A 34 6.04 -4.26 4.75
N GLU A 35 5.69 -5.55 4.79
CA GLU A 35 4.89 -6.18 3.74
C GLU A 35 3.43 -5.80 3.95
N ILE A 36 2.78 -5.33 2.88
CA ILE A 36 1.34 -5.13 2.77
C ILE A 36 0.85 -6.05 1.65
N PHE A 37 -0.03 -6.99 1.98
CA PHE A 37 -0.54 -8.00 1.06
C PHE A 37 -2.06 -7.96 1.00
N SER A 38 -2.61 -7.88 -0.21
CA SER A 38 -4.05 -8.09 -0.48
C SER A 38 -4.24 -9.52 -1.01
N PRO A 39 -4.85 -10.43 -0.22
CA PRO A 39 -5.17 -11.77 -0.70
C PRO A 39 -6.15 -11.77 -1.88
N ALA A 40 -7.08 -10.80 -1.90
CA ALA A 40 -8.12 -10.70 -2.93
C ALA A 40 -7.54 -10.40 -4.32
N THR A 41 -6.52 -9.54 -4.41
CA THR A 41 -5.92 -9.14 -5.69
C THR A 41 -4.56 -9.80 -5.94
N GLY A 42 -3.99 -10.49 -4.95
CA GLY A 42 -2.63 -11.03 -5.00
C GLY A 42 -1.52 -9.97 -4.89
N THR A 43 -1.88 -8.68 -4.78
CA THR A 43 -0.94 -7.56 -4.81
C THR A 43 -0.13 -7.50 -3.52
N ARG A 44 1.18 -7.25 -3.65
CA ARG A 44 2.10 -7.03 -2.52
C ARG A 44 2.93 -5.77 -2.71
N VAL A 45 3.10 -5.04 -1.62
CA VAL A 45 3.98 -3.87 -1.55
C VAL A 45 4.88 -4.03 -0.33
N PHE A 46 6.13 -3.57 -0.45
CA PHE A 46 7.11 -3.57 0.62
C PHE A 46 7.56 -2.13 0.86
N LEU A 47 7.33 -1.63 2.07
CA LEU A 47 7.72 -0.27 2.45
C LEU A 47 8.91 -0.29 3.40
N ASP A 48 9.94 0.49 3.08
CA ASP A 48 11.05 0.75 4.00
C ASP A 48 10.69 1.80 5.07
N PRO A 49 11.50 1.95 6.13
CA PRO A 49 11.21 2.92 7.18
C PRO A 49 11.11 4.37 6.70
N LEU A 50 11.89 4.77 5.68
CA LEU A 50 11.86 6.13 5.16
C LEU A 50 10.58 6.38 4.34
N GLN A 51 10.14 5.41 3.54
CA GLN A 51 8.87 5.45 2.83
C GLN A 51 7.69 5.54 3.80
N LEU A 52 7.74 4.80 4.91
CA LEU A 52 6.73 4.90 5.96
C LEU A 52 6.70 6.29 6.62
N GLU A 53 7.85 6.89 6.88
CA GLU A 53 7.94 8.26 7.42
C GLU A 53 7.32 9.27 6.45
N TYR A 54 7.54 9.12 5.14
CA TYR A 54 6.86 10.00 4.18
C TYR A 54 5.33 9.87 4.23
N LEU A 55 4.79 8.68 4.48
CA LEU A 55 3.34 8.50 4.64
C LEU A 55 2.79 9.19 5.89
N THR A 56 3.59 9.39 6.95
CA THR A 56 3.15 10.10 8.17
C THR A 56 3.24 11.62 8.02
N MET A 57 4.05 12.11 7.07
CA MET A 57 4.24 13.54 6.80
C MET A 57 3.25 14.13 5.80
N VAL A 58 2.62 13.31 4.96
CA VAL A 58 1.68 13.75 3.92
C VAL A 58 0.30 13.99 4.53
N ASP A 59 -0.33 15.11 4.22
CA ASP A 59 -1.72 15.38 4.62
C ASP A 59 -2.70 14.48 3.86
N ILE A 60 -3.85 14.19 4.47
CA ILE A 60 -4.83 13.25 3.92
C ILE A 60 -5.33 13.64 2.52
N LYS A 61 -5.47 14.94 2.21
CA LYS A 61 -5.97 15.40 0.90
C LYS A 61 -4.93 15.16 -0.20
N THR A 62 -3.66 15.33 0.13
CA THR A 62 -2.57 15.00 -0.79
C THR A 62 -2.48 13.49 -1.00
N PHE A 63 -2.65 12.70 0.07
CA PHE A 63 -2.66 11.24 -0.03
C PHE A 63 -3.79 10.72 -0.94
N GLU A 64 -5.02 11.21 -0.76
CA GLU A 64 -6.18 10.86 -1.62
C GLU A 64 -5.90 11.12 -3.10
N LYS A 65 -5.34 12.29 -3.44
CA LYS A 65 -4.96 12.61 -4.84
C LYS A 65 -3.94 11.64 -5.43
N ILE A 66 -2.97 11.19 -4.62
CA ILE A 66 -1.99 10.20 -5.05
C ILE A 66 -2.69 8.88 -5.35
N ILE A 67 -3.61 8.44 -4.47
CA ILE A 67 -4.40 7.22 -4.67
C ILE A 67 -5.26 7.32 -5.94
N ASP A 68 -5.92 8.44 -6.17
CA ASP A 68 -6.72 8.65 -7.38
C ASP A 68 -5.86 8.51 -8.62
N LEU A 69 -4.70 9.19 -8.66
CA LEU A 69 -3.79 9.17 -9.80
C LEU A 69 -3.29 7.75 -10.13
N ILE A 70 -2.96 6.95 -9.12
CA ILE A 70 -2.45 5.58 -9.31
C ILE A 70 -3.55 4.55 -9.58
N SER A 71 -4.80 4.84 -9.16
CA SER A 71 -5.95 3.94 -9.35
C SER A 71 -6.63 4.13 -10.72
N GLY A 72 -6.16 5.08 -11.53
CA GLY A 72 -6.72 5.41 -12.84
C GLY A 72 -7.69 6.60 -12.85
N GLY A 73 -7.78 7.34 -11.73
CA GLY A 73 -8.71 8.44 -11.51
C GLY A 73 -10.18 7.98 -11.42
N PRO A 74 -11.08 8.77 -10.81
CA PRO A 74 -12.49 8.62 -11.13
C PRO A 74 -12.67 8.81 -12.65
N PRO A 75 -13.61 8.10 -13.31
CA PRO A 75 -13.92 8.39 -14.71
C PRO A 75 -14.18 9.90 -14.82
N GLU A 76 -13.52 10.59 -15.77
CA GLU A 76 -13.76 12.01 -15.98
C GLU A 76 -15.28 12.21 -16.13
N GLU A 77 -15.90 12.99 -15.25
CA GLU A 77 -17.24 13.49 -15.51
C GLU A 77 -17.15 14.22 -16.85
N ASP A 78 -17.84 13.70 -17.87
CA ASP A 78 -17.96 14.33 -19.18
C ASP A 78 -18.40 15.78 -18.97
N LYS A 79 -17.45 16.72 -19.01
CA LYS A 79 -17.72 18.17 -18.93
C LYS A 79 -18.38 18.71 -20.20
N ASN A 80 -18.93 17.83 -21.04
CA ASN A 80 -19.69 18.15 -22.24
C ASN A 80 -21.19 17.88 -22.03
N VAL A 81 -21.79 18.54 -21.04
CA VAL A 81 -23.24 18.80 -21.03
C VAL A 81 -23.46 20.27 -20.63
N ASN A 82 -23.16 21.18 -21.57
CA ASN A 82 -24.01 22.30 -21.97
C ASN A 82 -23.38 23.09 -23.13
#